data_AF-A0A931QYL4-F1
#
_entry.id   AF-A0A931QYL4-F1
#
_cell.length_a   1.000
_cell.length_b   1.000
_cell.length_c   1.000
_cell.angle_alpha   90.00
_cell.angle_beta   90.00
_cell.angle_gamma   90.00
#
_symmetry.space_group_name_H-M   'P 1'
#
loop_
_entity.id
_entity.type
_entity.pdbx_description
1 polymer ?
#
loop_
_entity_poly.entity_id
_entity_poly.type
_entity_poly.pdbx_seq_one_letter_code
_entity_poly.pdbx_strand_id
1 'polypeptide(L)' 'MFLHVLEARYVRDYVVWLKFSDGAAGEVDLSAELDGPVFGPLRDIEQ' A
#
# COMPACT_ATOMS: atom_id res chain seq x y z
N MET A 1 -10.83 -18.35 8.64
CA MET A 1 -9.61 -18.20 7.83
C MET A 1 -9.35 -16.70 7.70
N PHE A 2 -8.14 -16.23 8.01
CA PHE A 2 -7.77 -14.81 7.91
C PHE A 2 -6.93 -14.58 6.65
N LEU A 3 -7.12 -13.44 5.99
CA LEU A 3 -6.33 -13.04 4.83
C LEU A 3 -5.00 -12.44 5.30
N HIS A 4 -3.88 -12.94 4.78
CA HIS A 4 -2.55 -12.44 5.11
C HIS A 4 -1.85 -11.87 3.88
N VAL A 5 -1.11 -10.76 4.06
CA VAL A 5 -0.18 -10.26 3.05
C VAL A 5 1.09 -11.11 3.10
N LEU A 6 1.48 -11.68 1.96
CA LEU A 6 2.70 -12.48 1.80
C LEU A 6 3.87 -11.67 1.24
N GLU A 7 3.60 -10.71 0.34
CA GLU A 7 4.61 -9.85 -0.26
C GLU A 7 4.05 -8.42 -0.45
N ALA A 8 4.91 -7.42 -0.28
CA ALA A 8 4.61 -6.02 -0.55
C ALA A 8 5.80 -5.33 -1.21
N ARG A 9 5.57 -4.50 -2.23
CA ARG A 9 6.60 -3.77 -2.97
C ARG A 9 6.12 -2.36 -3.26
N TYR A 10 6.98 -1.37 -3.05
CA TYR A 10 6.72 0.00 -3.52
C TYR A 10 6.77 0.03 -5.05
N VAL A 11 5.84 0.77 -5.66
CA VAL A 11 5.78 0.93 -7.12
C VAL A 11 6.06 2.39 -7.50
N ARG A 12 5.23 3.31 -7.02
CA ARG A 12 5.29 4.76 -7.26
C ARG A 12 4.34 5.47 -6.32
N ASP A 13 4.56 6.74 -6.00
CA ASP A 13 3.62 7.60 -5.26
C ASP A 13 3.02 6.90 -4.02
N TYR A 14 1.70 6.64 -4.05
CA TYR A 14 0.96 5.92 -3.01
C TYR A 14 0.58 4.49 -3.42
N VAL A 15 1.19 4.00 -4.51
CA VAL A 15 0.89 2.72 -5.13
C VAL A 15 1.88 1.67 -4.64
N VAL A 16 1.33 0.59 -4.10
CA VAL A 16 2.06 -0.61 -3.71
C VAL A 16 1.53 -1.82 -4.46
N TRP A 17 2.41 -2.76 -4.76
CA TRP A 17 2.03 -4.07 -5.23
C TRP A 17 1.96 -5.04 -4.05
N LEU A 18 0.84 -5.76 -3.91
CA LEU A 18 0.59 -6.71 -2.83
C LEU A 18 0.32 -8.10 -3.39
N LYS A 19 0.68 -9.13 -2.60
CA LYS A 19 0.26 -10.52 -2.80
C LYS A 19 -0.33 -11.07 -1.52
N PHE A 20 -1.51 -11.66 -1.62
CA PHE A 20 -2.23 -12.23 -0.49
C PHE A 20 -2.15 -13.75 -0.44
N SER A 21 -2.46 -14.32 0.73
CA SER A 21 -2.45 -15.76 1.00
C SER A 21 -3.50 -16.57 0.24
N ASP A 22 -4.50 -15.91 -0.36
CA ASP A 22 -5.52 -16.52 -1.22
C ASP A 22 -5.11 -16.56 -2.71
N GLY A 23 -3.93 -16.03 -3.04
CA GLY A 23 -3.39 -15.99 -4.40
C GLY A 23 -3.69 -14.70 -5.16
N ALA A 24 -4.51 -13.78 -4.62
CA ALA A 24 -4.72 -12.49 -5.24
C ALA A 24 -3.45 -11.64 -5.20
N ALA A 25 -3.13 -10.95 -6.31
CA ALA A 25 -1.99 -10.05 -6.36
C ALA A 25 -2.20 -8.92 -7.37
N GLY A 26 -1.69 -7.72 -7.06
CA GLY A 26 -1.88 -6.54 -7.91
C GLY A 26 -1.39 -5.24 -7.29
N GLU A 27 -1.45 -4.17 -8.09
CA GLU A 27 -1.22 -2.80 -7.63
C GLU A 27 -2.46 -2.25 -6.91
N VAL A 28 -2.25 -1.55 -5.81
CA VAL A 28 -3.27 -0.85 -5.03
C VAL A 28 -2.80 0.58 -4.82
N ASP A 29 -3.64 1.54 -5.18
CA ASP A 29 -3.45 2.96 -4.89
C ASP A 29 -4.06 3.28 -3.52
N LEU A 30 -3.22 3.67 -2.56
CA LEU A 30 -3.61 3.99 -1.19
C LEU A 30 -3.78 5.50 -0.95
N SER A 31 -3.71 6.33 -2.00
CA SER A 31 -3.74 7.80 -1.88
C SER A 31 -4.97 8.33 -1.15
N ALA A 32 -6.10 7.63 -1.26
CA ALA A 32 -7.36 7.98 -0.61
C ALA A 32 -7.45 7.50 0.84
N GLU A 33 -6.55 6.63 1.30
CA GLU A 33 -6.60 6.00 2.63
C GLU A 33 -5.61 6.61 3.65
N LEU A 34 -4.84 7.64 3.26
CA LEU A 34 -3.82 8.27 4.11
C LEU A 34 -4.39 9.33 5.07
N ASP A 35 -5.49 9.01 5.75
CA ASP A 35 -6.16 9.93 6.66
C ASP A 35 -5.54 9.96 8.06
N GLY A 36 -5.27 11.16 8.56
CA GLY A 36 -4.78 11.38 9.91
C GLY A 36 -3.32 11.82 10.01
N PRO A 37 -2.93 12.31 11.20
CA PRO A 37 -1.64 12.99 11.39
C PRO A 37 -0.44 12.07 11.23
N VAL A 38 -0.61 10.76 11.48
CA VAL A 38 0.47 9.76 11.33
C VAL A 38 0.95 9.64 9.89
N PHE A 39 0.09 9.87 8.91
CA PHE A 39 0.44 9.82 7.49
C PHE A 39 0.93 11.17 6.95
N GLY A 40 1.04 12.20 7.80
CA GLY A 40 1.60 13.51 7.43
C GLY A 40 2.91 13.40 6.63
N PRO A 41 3.92 12.65 7.11
CA PRO A 41 5.19 12.49 6.41
C PRO A 41 5.12 11.79 5.05
N LEU A 42 4.06 11.01 4.78
CA LEU A 42 3.92 10.29 3.51
C LEU A 42 3.39 11.16 2.39
N ARG A 43 2.86 12.37 2.69
CA ARG A 43 2.31 13.28 1.68
C ARG A 43 3.38 13.98 0.83
N ASP A 44 4.62 13.98 1.30
CA ASP A 44 5.77 14.50 0.55
C ASP A 44 6.34 13.39 -0.35
N ILE A 45 5.89 13.37 -1.61
CA ILE A 45 6.25 12.34 -2.61
C ILE A 45 7.62 12.64 -3.26
N GLU A 46 8.18 13.84 -3.06
CA GLU A 46 9.41 14.33 -3.71
C GLU A 46 10.70 14.06 -2.89
N GLN A 47 10.96 12.81 -2.49
CA GLN A 47 12.21 12.44 -1.82
C GLN A 47 13.26 11.88 -2.79
#